data_AF-A0AA88V7Q1-F1
#
_entry.id   AF-A0AA88V7Q1-F1
#
_cell.length_a   1.000
_cell.length_b   1.000
_cell.length_c   1.000
_cell.angle_alpha   90.00
_cell.angle_beta   90.00
_cell.angle_gamma   90.00
#
_symmetry.space_group_name_H-M   'P 1'
#
loop_
_entity.id
_entity.type
_entity.pdbx_description
1 polymer ?
#
loop_
_entity_poly.entity_id
_entity_poly.type
_entity_poly.pdbx_seq_one_letter_code
_entity_poly.pdbx_strand_id
1 'polypeptide(L)'
;MGTLQFNSHGLASFSVSHNLKNNSTTTSAAITSQRTLKASKCLGFSRGKIRAVGTISESPSENSAPEEPPSVNLAFVSSVLLPDGTPDVHFRQACGGQKLRDIMLDSNIELYGPYARPLLNCAGGGTCATCVVEIVEGRELLSPRTDKENEKLKRNPKNWRLACQTTVGEADSRGLVVIQQMPEWKGHEWTYGKEPPPES
;
A
#
# COMPACT_ATOMS: atom_id res chain seq x y z
N MET A 1 27.57 -26.25 37.65
CA MET A 1 26.23 -26.88 37.69
C MET A 1 25.42 -26.17 38.75
N GLY A 2 24.65 -25.15 38.36
CA GLY A 2 23.81 -24.37 39.26
C GLY A 2 22.42 -24.25 38.67
N THR A 3 21.48 -25.01 39.21
CA THR A 3 20.06 -25.03 38.82
C THR A 3 19.34 -23.89 39.52
N LEU A 4 18.84 -22.90 38.76
CA LEU A 4 17.93 -21.90 39.29
C LEU A 4 16.49 -22.43 39.21
N GLN A 5 15.93 -22.64 40.39
CA GLN A 5 14.63 -23.20 40.68
C GLN A 5 13.57 -22.08 40.61
N PHE A 6 12.63 -22.20 39.68
CA PHE A 6 11.49 -21.28 39.56
C PHE A 6 10.51 -21.52 40.72
N ASN A 7 10.19 -20.45 41.46
CA ASN A 7 9.18 -20.44 42.51
C ASN A 7 7.87 -19.88 41.93
N SER A 8 6.78 -20.64 42.03
CA SER A 8 5.46 -20.27 41.49
C SER A 8 4.46 -20.10 42.62
N HIS A 9 4.27 -18.86 43.09
CA HIS A 9 3.14 -18.50 43.95
C HIS A 9 2.69 -17.07 43.69
N GLY A 10 1.37 -16.87 43.56
CA GLY A 10 0.75 -15.56 43.75
C GLY A 10 -0.23 -15.14 42.66
N LEU A 11 -1.41 -15.76 42.64
CA LEU A 11 -2.59 -15.20 41.98
C LEU A 11 -3.00 -13.89 42.66
N ALA A 12 -3.15 -12.82 41.88
CA ALA A 12 -3.90 -11.64 42.30
C ALA A 12 -4.73 -11.13 41.10
N SER A 13 -6.04 -11.39 41.17
CA SER A 13 -7.04 -10.88 40.25
C SER A 13 -7.38 -9.44 40.60
N PHE A 14 -7.23 -8.51 39.66
CA PHE A 14 -7.73 -7.15 39.81
C PHE A 14 -9.14 -7.08 39.20
N SER A 15 -10.15 -7.07 40.05
CA SER A 15 -11.54 -6.82 39.66
C SER A 15 -11.78 -5.31 39.53
N VAL A 16 -12.05 -4.84 38.30
CA VAL A 16 -12.47 -3.46 38.04
C VAL A 16 -14.00 -3.41 38.03
N SER A 17 -14.57 -2.79 39.07
CA SER A 17 -15.98 -2.47 39.17
C SER A 17 -16.31 -1.24 38.33
N HIS A 18 -17.17 -1.36 37.33
CA HIS A 18 -17.83 -0.22 36.69
C HIS A 18 -19.32 -0.20 37.06
N ASN A 19 -19.74 0.92 37.64
CA ASN A 19 -21.07 1.18 38.17
C ASN A 19 -21.87 1.90 37.09
N LEU A 20 -22.83 1.23 36.45
CA LEU A 20 -23.76 1.86 35.50
C LEU A 20 -25.16 1.94 36.13
N LYS A 21 -25.59 3.17 36.41
CA LYS A 21 -26.94 3.49 36.89
C LYS A 21 -27.93 3.43 35.71
N ASN A 22 -28.93 2.56 35.84
CA ASN A 22 -30.13 2.56 35.01
C ASN A 22 -31.12 3.63 35.50
N ASN A 23 -31.72 4.37 34.57
CA ASN A 23 -33.01 5.02 34.78
C ASN A 23 -33.97 4.54 33.69
N SER A 24 -35.10 4.00 34.14
CA SER A 24 -36.19 3.45 33.34
C SER A 24 -37.30 4.49 33.22
N THR A 25 -37.84 4.73 32.03
CA THR A 25 -39.27 5.07 31.90
C THR A 25 -39.81 4.55 30.57
N THR A 26 -40.88 3.79 30.70
CA THR A 26 -41.69 3.08 29.71
C THR A 26 -42.55 4.00 28.84
N THR A 27 -42.77 3.65 27.58
CA THR A 27 -44.10 3.63 26.94
C THR A 27 -44.11 2.73 25.69
N SER A 28 -45.29 2.19 25.46
CA SER A 28 -45.69 1.01 24.68
C SER A 28 -45.89 1.23 23.18
N ALA A 29 -45.64 0.20 22.36
CA ALA A 29 -46.54 -0.22 21.28
C ALA A 29 -46.11 -1.59 20.72
N ALA A 30 -47.11 -2.42 20.40
CA ALA A 30 -47.01 -3.77 19.90
C ALA A 30 -46.45 -3.87 18.46
N ILE A 31 -45.97 -5.06 18.07
CA ILE A 31 -46.48 -5.89 16.95
C ILE A 31 -45.48 -7.03 16.66
N THR A 32 -45.95 -8.24 16.92
CA THR A 32 -45.76 -9.51 16.19
C THR A 32 -44.78 -9.53 15.01
N SER A 33 -43.77 -10.42 15.04
CA SER A 33 -43.68 -11.57 14.11
C SER A 33 -42.37 -12.36 14.29
N GLN A 34 -42.51 -13.67 14.35
CA GLN A 34 -41.44 -14.67 14.46
C GLN A 34 -40.65 -14.75 13.16
N ARG A 35 -39.31 -14.86 13.21
CA ARG A 35 -38.57 -15.45 12.10
C ARG A 35 -37.29 -16.17 12.54
N THR A 36 -37.39 -17.49 12.45
CA THR A 36 -36.37 -18.51 12.61
C THR A 36 -35.27 -18.40 11.55
N LEU A 37 -34.01 -18.48 11.97
CA LEU A 37 -32.86 -18.68 11.08
C LEU A 37 -32.88 -20.13 10.56
N LYS A 38 -33.09 -20.30 9.25
CA LYS A 38 -32.91 -21.59 8.56
C LYS A 38 -31.71 -21.48 7.61
N ALA A 39 -30.79 -22.42 7.79
CA ALA A 39 -29.68 -22.70 6.90
C ALA A 39 -30.19 -23.13 5.51
N SER A 40 -29.67 -22.51 4.46
CA SER A 40 -29.89 -22.92 3.07
C SER A 40 -28.70 -23.75 2.59
N LYS A 41 -28.86 -25.07 2.59
CA LYS A 41 -28.14 -25.97 1.68
C LYS A 41 -28.93 -25.99 0.37
N CYS A 42 -28.29 -25.68 -0.76
CA CYS A 42 -28.84 -26.05 -2.07
C CYS A 42 -27.75 -26.76 -2.87
N LEU A 43 -28.08 -28.00 -3.22
CA LEU A 43 -27.31 -28.92 -4.07
C LEU A 43 -27.65 -28.65 -5.54
N GLY A 44 -26.68 -28.93 -6.42
CA GLY A 44 -26.96 -29.40 -7.78
C GLY A 44 -26.51 -28.48 -8.91
N PHE A 45 -25.22 -28.54 -9.27
CA PHE A 45 -24.81 -28.13 -10.61
C PHE A 45 -25.20 -29.22 -11.61
N SER A 46 -26.15 -28.91 -12.48
CA SER A 46 -26.49 -29.72 -13.65
C SER A 46 -25.30 -29.79 -14.60
N ARG A 47 -24.84 -31.00 -14.92
CA ARG A 47 -23.79 -31.24 -15.92
C ARG A 47 -24.39 -31.05 -17.32
N GLY A 48 -24.34 -29.82 -17.83
CA GLY A 48 -24.61 -29.52 -19.23
C GLY A 48 -23.60 -30.20 -20.14
N LYS A 49 -24.08 -30.96 -21.12
CA LYS A 49 -23.26 -31.65 -22.14
C LYS A 49 -22.92 -30.64 -23.24
N ILE A 50 -21.69 -30.11 -23.24
CA ILE A 50 -21.21 -29.20 -24.28
C ILE A 50 -20.84 -30.01 -25.53
N ARG A 51 -21.40 -29.64 -26.68
CA ARG A 51 -21.11 -30.20 -28.00
C ARG A 51 -20.05 -29.33 -28.67
N ALA A 52 -18.87 -29.90 -28.96
CA ALA A 52 -17.85 -29.24 -29.76
C ALA A 52 -18.25 -29.25 -31.25
N VAL A 53 -18.19 -28.10 -31.90
CA VAL A 53 -18.23 -27.96 -33.37
C VAL A 53 -16.95 -27.26 -33.79
N GLY A 54 -16.29 -27.85 -34.78
CA GLY A 54 -14.92 -27.56 -35.17
C GLY A 54 -14.69 -26.29 -35.96
N THR A 55 -13.43 -25.87 -35.89
CA THR A 55 -12.61 -25.09 -36.82
C THR A 55 -13.27 -24.61 -38.11
N ILE A 56 -13.33 -23.29 -38.26
CA ILE A 56 -13.20 -22.62 -39.55
C ILE A 56 -11.93 -21.78 -39.46
N SER A 57 -11.01 -22.08 -40.38
CA SER A 57 -9.77 -21.34 -40.59
C SER A 57 -10.10 -20.15 -41.49
N GLU A 58 -9.91 -18.94 -41.00
CA GLU A 58 -9.94 -17.73 -41.83
C GLU A 58 -8.77 -16.83 -41.41
N SER A 59 -7.71 -16.87 -42.21
CA SER A 59 -6.65 -15.85 -42.29
C SER A 59 -7.21 -14.58 -42.95
N PRO A 60 -6.64 -13.37 -42.77
CA PRO A 60 -5.33 -13.05 -42.20
C PRO A 60 -5.42 -12.05 -41.03
N SER A 61 -4.90 -12.42 -39.86
CA SER A 61 -4.68 -11.46 -38.79
C SER A 61 -3.44 -10.65 -39.14
N GLU A 62 -3.64 -9.39 -39.52
CA GLU A 62 -2.59 -8.38 -39.45
C GLU A 62 -1.94 -8.44 -38.08
N ASN A 63 -0.61 -8.55 -38.09
CA ASN A 63 0.22 -8.71 -36.94
C ASN A 63 0.31 -7.38 -36.17
N SER A 64 -0.75 -6.99 -35.47
CA SER A 64 -0.68 -5.97 -34.42
C SER A 64 -0.11 -6.63 -33.17
N ALA A 65 1.08 -6.18 -32.77
CA ALA A 65 1.66 -6.52 -31.48
C ALA A 65 0.62 -6.25 -30.36
N PRO A 66 0.56 -7.05 -29.29
CA PRO A 66 -0.27 -6.71 -28.14
C PRO A 66 0.16 -5.35 -27.62
N GLU A 67 -0.65 -4.31 -27.84
CA GLU A 67 -0.47 -2.99 -27.23
C GLU A 67 -0.44 -3.19 -25.72
N GLU A 68 0.75 -3.13 -25.12
CA GLU A 68 0.91 -3.27 -23.68
C GLU A 68 0.09 -2.16 -22.99
N PRO A 69 -0.74 -2.51 -21.99
CA PRO A 69 -1.60 -1.54 -21.34
C PRO A 69 -0.77 -0.37 -20.80
N PRO A 70 -1.26 0.88 -20.90
CA PRO A 70 -0.52 2.05 -20.43
C PRO A 70 -0.15 1.90 -18.95
N SER A 71 1.15 1.91 -18.67
CA SER A 71 1.71 1.78 -17.33
C SER A 71 2.79 2.84 -17.09
N VAL A 72 2.91 3.25 -15.83
CA VAL A 72 3.97 4.13 -15.36
C VAL A 72 5.03 3.29 -14.67
N ASN A 73 6.29 3.47 -15.06
CA ASN A 73 7.43 2.85 -14.42
C ASN A 73 7.82 3.65 -13.17
N LEU A 74 8.07 2.95 -12.08
CA LEU A 74 8.46 3.51 -10.80
C LEU A 74 9.80 2.92 -10.39
N ALA A 75 10.80 3.77 -10.18
CA ALA A 75 12.10 3.40 -9.65
C ALA A 75 12.19 3.86 -8.19
N PHE A 76 12.20 2.92 -7.25
CA PHE A 76 12.31 3.21 -5.82
C PHE A 76 13.75 3.04 -5.35
N VAL A 77 14.39 4.14 -4.98
CA VAL A 77 15.75 4.14 -4.45
C VAL A 77 15.72 3.98 -2.94
N SER A 78 16.40 2.97 -2.43
CA SER A 78 16.49 2.69 -0.99
C SER A 78 17.19 3.82 -0.24
N SER A 79 16.92 3.93 1.06
CA SER A 79 17.64 4.84 1.95
C SER A 79 19.00 4.31 2.39
N VAL A 80 19.34 3.05 2.04
CA VAL A 80 20.59 2.36 2.36
C VAL A 80 21.26 1.96 1.06
N LEU A 81 22.55 2.28 0.91
CA LEU A 81 23.36 1.84 -0.24
C LEU A 81 23.68 0.37 -0.13
N LEU A 82 23.94 -0.23 -1.29
CA LEU A 82 24.56 -1.55 -1.37
C LEU A 82 25.99 -1.52 -0.79
N PRO A 83 26.57 -2.68 -0.43
CA PRO A 83 27.93 -2.75 0.13
C PRO A 83 29.03 -2.17 -0.76
N ASP A 84 28.77 -2.04 -2.06
CA ASP A 84 29.66 -1.43 -3.06
C ASP A 84 29.52 0.10 -3.15
N GLY A 85 28.59 0.69 -2.40
CA GLY A 85 28.31 2.13 -2.41
C GLY A 85 27.33 2.59 -3.51
N THR A 86 26.73 1.67 -4.27
CA THR A 86 25.73 2.01 -5.29
C THR A 86 24.31 2.09 -4.70
N PRO A 87 23.41 2.91 -5.27
CA PRO A 87 22.04 2.98 -4.82
C PRO A 87 21.28 1.67 -5.11
N ASP A 88 20.59 1.12 -4.11
CA ASP A 88 19.68 0.00 -4.30
C ASP A 88 18.37 0.49 -4.91
N VAL A 89 18.07 0.07 -6.15
CA VAL A 89 16.91 0.54 -6.92
C VAL A 89 15.95 -0.61 -7.22
N HIS A 90 14.70 -0.43 -6.81
CA HIS A 90 13.62 -1.38 -7.05
C HIS A 90 12.67 -0.85 -8.12
N PHE A 91 12.58 -1.54 -9.26
CA PHE A 91 11.67 -1.18 -10.35
C PHE A 91 10.30 -1.84 -10.20
N ARG A 92 9.22 -1.05 -10.38
CA ARG A 92 7.84 -1.52 -10.41
C ARG A 92 7.07 -0.84 -11.54
N GLN A 93 5.99 -1.46 -11.99
CA GLN A 93 5.01 -0.84 -12.87
C GLN A 93 3.68 -0.68 -12.15
N ALA A 94 3.00 0.42 -12.43
CA ALA A 94 1.66 0.67 -11.93
C ALA A 94 0.78 1.30 -13.01
N CYS A 95 -0.48 0.88 -13.07
CA CYS A 95 -1.51 1.62 -13.78
C CYS A 95 -1.73 2.98 -13.11
N GLY A 96 -2.07 4.00 -13.90
CA GLY A 96 -2.39 5.31 -13.36
C GLY A 96 -3.66 5.32 -12.49
N GLY A 97 -3.83 6.37 -11.69
CA GLY A 97 -4.91 6.51 -10.72
C GLY A 97 -4.66 5.81 -9.36
N GLN A 98 -3.58 5.04 -9.21
CA GLN A 98 -3.26 4.34 -7.97
C GLN A 98 -2.51 5.23 -6.95
N LYS A 99 -2.72 4.97 -5.66
CA LYS A 99 -1.98 5.65 -4.59
C LYS A 99 -0.57 5.07 -4.47
N LEU A 100 0.42 5.95 -4.38
CA LEU A 100 1.82 5.55 -4.30
C LEU A 100 2.11 4.68 -3.07
N ARG A 101 1.47 4.98 -1.93
CA ARG A 101 1.55 4.15 -0.73
C ARG A 101 1.13 2.71 -0.98
N ASP A 102 0.02 2.49 -1.65
CA ASP A 102 -0.55 1.15 -1.83
C ASP A 102 0.37 0.35 -2.77
N ILE A 103 0.82 0.97 -3.86
CA ILE A 103 1.82 0.36 -4.76
C ILE A 103 3.08 -0.07 -4.00
N MET A 104 3.62 0.80 -3.14
CA MET A 104 4.81 0.49 -2.34
C MET A 104 4.57 -0.69 -1.38
N LEU A 105 3.45 -0.69 -0.66
CA LEU A 105 3.12 -1.74 0.30
C LEU A 105 2.86 -3.09 -0.39
N ASP A 106 2.08 -3.09 -1.46
CA ASP A 106 1.74 -4.29 -2.24
C ASP A 106 2.97 -4.89 -2.94
N SER A 107 3.95 -4.05 -3.26
CA SER A 107 5.21 -4.42 -3.91
C SER A 107 6.36 -4.73 -2.94
N ASN A 108 6.06 -4.79 -1.63
CA ASN A 108 7.03 -5.00 -0.55
C ASN A 108 8.17 -3.95 -0.50
N ILE A 109 7.91 -2.73 -0.99
CA ILE A 109 8.84 -1.60 -0.90
C ILE A 109 8.73 -0.97 0.50
N GLU A 110 9.86 -0.68 1.09
CA GLU A 110 9.94 -0.08 2.42
C GLU A 110 9.56 1.40 2.40
N LEU A 111 8.28 1.68 2.68
CA LEU A 111 7.82 3.05 2.86
C LEU A 111 8.11 3.60 4.26
N TYR A 112 8.06 2.72 5.25
CA TYR A 112 8.18 3.08 6.65
C TYR A 112 9.51 2.61 7.18
N GLY A 113 10.23 3.53 7.84
CA GLY A 113 11.39 3.14 8.61
C GLY A 113 11.08 2.09 9.67
N PRO A 114 12.12 1.42 10.21
CA PRO A 114 11.99 0.29 11.12
C PRO A 114 11.11 0.57 12.35
N TYR A 115 11.00 1.84 12.76
CA TYR A 115 10.20 2.28 13.90
C TYR A 115 8.75 2.69 13.56
N ALA A 116 8.39 2.85 12.29
CA ALA A 116 7.11 3.44 11.86
C ALA A 116 6.05 2.40 11.40
N ARG A 117 6.43 1.13 11.17
CA ARG A 117 5.58 0.14 10.46
C ARG A 117 4.25 -0.22 11.15
N PRO A 118 4.17 -0.69 12.42
CA PRO A 118 2.88 -1.14 12.96
C PRO A 118 2.13 -0.12 13.83
N LEU A 119 2.81 0.83 14.47
CA LEU A 119 2.23 1.58 15.60
C LEU A 119 1.97 3.08 15.35
N LEU A 120 2.59 3.67 14.33
CA LEU A 120 2.65 5.14 14.18
C LEU A 120 2.14 5.67 12.84
N ASN A 121 1.54 4.82 11.99
CA ASN A 121 1.01 5.25 10.70
C ASN A 121 -0.52 5.42 10.74
N CYS A 122 -1.04 6.43 10.04
CA CYS A 122 -2.47 6.73 10.02
C CYS A 122 -3.24 6.05 8.86
N ALA A 123 -2.74 4.92 8.35
CA ALA A 123 -3.37 4.15 7.27
C ALA A 123 -3.71 4.98 6.00
N GLY A 124 -2.99 6.07 5.76
CA GLY A 124 -3.21 6.95 4.61
C GLY A 124 -4.13 8.15 4.85
N GLY A 125 -4.49 8.45 6.10
CA GLY A 125 -5.25 9.64 6.44
C GLY A 125 -4.52 10.98 6.23
N GLY A 126 -3.21 10.97 5.95
CA GLY A 126 -2.40 12.17 5.71
C GLY A 126 -2.04 12.99 6.96
N THR A 127 -2.32 12.47 8.16
CA THR A 127 -2.14 13.19 9.44
C THR A 127 -0.83 12.89 10.16
N CYS A 128 -0.28 11.68 10.01
CA CYS A 128 0.93 11.23 10.72
C CYS A 128 2.24 11.71 10.08
N ALA A 129 2.21 12.07 8.79
CA ALA A 129 3.40 12.38 7.99
C ALA A 129 4.52 11.33 8.04
N THR A 130 4.20 10.04 8.26
CA THR A 130 5.22 8.97 8.26
C THR A 130 5.44 8.34 6.89
N CYS A 131 4.57 8.62 5.92
CA CYS A 131 4.62 8.09 4.54
C CYS A 131 5.46 9.01 3.61
N VAL A 132 6.54 9.63 4.11
CA VAL A 132 7.33 10.61 3.35
C VAL A 132 8.21 9.94 2.31
N VAL A 133 8.15 10.45 1.09
CA VAL A 133 9.04 10.09 -0.02
C VAL A 133 9.57 11.36 -0.68
N GLU A 134 10.71 11.25 -1.35
CA GLU A 134 11.26 12.33 -2.14
C GLU A 134 11.13 11.99 -3.64
N ILE A 135 10.55 12.90 -4.42
CA ILE A 135 10.45 12.75 -5.87
C ILE A 135 11.70 13.34 -6.49
N VAL A 136 12.51 12.48 -7.11
CA VAL A 136 13.76 12.88 -7.77
C VAL A 136 13.45 13.30 -9.21
N GLU A 137 12.70 12.49 -9.95
CA GLU A 137 12.26 12.75 -11.33
C GLU A 137 10.79 12.31 -11.53
N GLY A 138 10.13 12.83 -12.56
CA GLY A 138 8.76 12.43 -12.93
C GLY A 138 7.64 13.09 -12.11
N ARG A 139 7.85 14.31 -11.60
CA ARG A 139 6.87 15.00 -10.74
C ARG A 139 5.55 15.30 -11.45
N GLU A 140 5.61 15.48 -12.77
CA GLU A 140 4.51 15.77 -13.68
C GLU A 140 3.60 14.57 -13.90
N LEU A 141 4.10 13.36 -13.65
CA LEU A 141 3.33 12.11 -13.69
C LEU A 141 2.64 11.83 -12.34
N LEU A 142 2.60 12.79 -11.43
CA LEU A 142 2.00 12.65 -10.10
C LEU A 142 0.92 13.71 -9.91
N SER A 143 -0.06 13.38 -9.07
CA SER A 143 -1.09 14.35 -8.68
C SER A 143 -0.48 15.60 -8.06
N PRO A 144 -1.12 16.78 -8.19
CA PRO A 144 -0.70 17.98 -7.47
C PRO A 144 -0.70 17.75 -5.95
N ARG A 145 0.02 18.60 -5.22
CA ARG A 145 0.06 18.53 -3.76
C ARG A 145 -1.31 18.85 -3.17
N THR A 146 -1.71 18.03 -2.22
CA THR A 146 -2.93 18.25 -1.42
C THR A 146 -2.67 19.23 -0.27
N ASP A 147 -3.75 19.80 0.30
CA ASP A 147 -3.63 20.72 1.45
C ASP A 147 -2.98 20.06 2.67
N LYS A 148 -3.27 18.78 2.91
CA LYS A 148 -2.60 17.99 3.97
C LYS A 148 -1.10 17.90 3.75
N GLU A 149 -0.66 17.69 2.51
CA GLU A 149 0.77 17.68 2.17
C GLU A 149 1.39 19.06 2.36
N ASN A 150 0.67 20.13 2.03
CA ASN A 150 1.16 21.50 2.21
C ASN A 150 1.31 21.85 3.69
N GLU A 151 0.36 21.42 4.53
CA GLU A 151 0.40 21.65 5.97
C GLU A 151 1.52 20.85 6.66
N LYS A 152 1.60 19.54 6.34
CA LYS A 152 2.51 18.61 7.03
C LYS A 152 3.97 18.78 6.63
N LEU A 153 4.23 19.08 5.37
CA LEU A 153 5.58 19.17 4.82
C LEU A 153 6.03 20.63 4.59
N LYS A 154 5.40 21.60 5.27
CA LYS A 154 5.69 23.05 5.10
C LYS A 154 7.15 23.44 5.38
N ARG A 155 7.88 22.63 6.15
CA ARG A 155 9.30 22.86 6.50
C ARG A 155 10.26 21.97 5.70
N ASN A 156 9.73 21.11 4.83
CA ASN A 156 10.49 20.15 4.06
C ASN A 156 10.75 20.66 2.63
N PRO A 157 11.71 20.08 1.91
CA PRO A 157 11.93 20.37 0.50
C PRO A 157 10.66 20.20 -0.35
N LYS A 158 10.53 21.02 -1.39
CA LYS A 158 9.31 21.06 -2.24
C LYS A 158 9.05 19.75 -2.99
N ASN A 159 10.10 18.97 -3.25
CA ASN A 159 10.04 17.68 -3.93
C ASN A 159 9.65 16.53 -2.99
N TRP A 160 9.48 16.77 -1.68
CA TRP A 160 8.99 15.75 -0.75
C TRP A 160 7.48 15.63 -0.82
N ARG A 161 6.98 14.40 -0.83
CA ARG A 161 5.55 14.09 -0.95
C ARG A 161 5.12 13.11 0.13
N LEU A 162 3.84 13.12 0.45
CA LEU A 162 3.23 12.04 1.22
C LEU A 162 2.78 10.98 0.22
N ALA A 163 3.44 9.82 0.20
CA ALA A 163 3.11 8.73 -0.71
C ALA A 163 1.62 8.32 -0.60
N CYS A 164 1.06 8.46 0.59
CA CYS A 164 -0.32 8.14 0.86
C CYS A 164 -1.34 9.18 0.36
N GLN A 165 -0.91 10.40 0.01
CA GLN A 165 -1.78 11.40 -0.62
C GLN A 165 -1.52 11.52 -2.13
N THR A 166 -0.35 11.07 -2.58
CA THR A 166 0.09 11.14 -3.97
C THR A 166 -0.56 10.03 -4.82
N THR A 167 -1.20 10.43 -5.91
CA THR A 167 -1.68 9.50 -6.96
C THR A 167 -0.69 9.49 -8.12
N VAL A 168 -0.42 8.30 -8.67
CA VAL A 168 0.42 8.11 -9.86
C VAL A 168 -0.43 8.26 -11.11
N GLY A 169 -0.16 9.27 -11.93
CA GLY A 169 -0.69 9.46 -13.28
C GLY A 169 -2.21 9.38 -13.43
N GLU A 170 -2.63 9.43 -14.69
CA GLU A 170 -3.96 9.07 -15.16
C GLU A 170 -3.90 7.70 -15.87
N ALA A 171 -5.06 7.12 -16.20
CA ALA A 171 -5.13 5.76 -16.74
C ALA A 171 -4.32 5.53 -18.04
N ASP A 172 -4.04 6.58 -18.80
CA ASP A 172 -3.29 6.58 -20.06
C ASP A 172 -1.83 7.06 -19.91
N SER A 173 -1.41 7.43 -18.69
CA SER A 173 -0.09 7.96 -18.44
C SER A 173 1.00 6.92 -18.64
N ARG A 174 2.08 7.32 -19.32
CA ARG A 174 3.30 6.54 -19.54
C ARG A 174 4.51 7.38 -19.15
N GLY A 175 5.53 6.73 -18.59
CA GLY A 175 6.78 7.39 -18.22
C GLY A 175 7.51 6.72 -17.08
N LEU A 176 8.46 7.45 -16.48
CA LEU A 176 9.26 7.00 -15.35
C LEU A 176 9.18 8.02 -14.21
N VAL A 177 8.95 7.54 -12.99
CA VAL A 177 9.07 8.33 -11.76
C VAL A 177 10.18 7.73 -10.92
N VAL A 178 11.14 8.56 -10.53
CA VAL A 178 12.25 8.16 -9.64
C VAL A 178 11.97 8.69 -8.25
N ILE A 179 11.94 7.80 -7.27
CA ILE A 179 11.42 8.05 -5.93
C ILE A 179 12.45 7.58 -4.91
N GLN A 180 12.96 8.52 -4.12
CA GLN A 180 13.80 8.21 -2.97
C GLN A 180 12.93 7.83 -1.77
N GLN A 181 13.18 6.64 -1.22
CA GLN A 181 12.55 6.14 -0.01
C GLN A 181 13.13 6.86 1.22
N MET A 182 12.28 7.12 2.21
CA MET A 182 12.68 7.59 3.55
C MET A 182 13.76 8.69 3.50
N PRO A 183 13.48 9.86 2.89
CA PRO A 183 14.50 10.88 2.64
C PRO A 183 15.06 11.52 3.92
N GLU A 184 14.39 11.35 5.06
CA GLU A 184 14.89 11.75 6.38
C GLU A 184 16.01 10.84 6.90
N TRP A 185 16.10 9.61 6.38
CA TRP A 185 17.02 8.57 6.81
C TRP A 185 18.18 8.35 5.82
N LYS A 186 18.20 9.10 4.70
CA LYS A 186 19.30 9.04 3.74
C LYS A 186 20.55 9.65 4.39
N GLY A 187 21.49 8.79 4.79
CA GLY A 187 22.78 9.21 5.37
C GLY A 187 23.83 9.56 4.31
N HIS A 188 23.50 9.42 3.04
CA HIS A 188 24.40 9.57 1.91
C HIS A 188 23.67 10.28 0.77
N GLU A 189 24.44 11.01 -0.03
CA GLU A 189 23.98 11.55 -1.29
C GLU A 189 24.32 10.56 -2.40
N TRP A 190 23.43 10.44 -3.39
CA TRP A 190 23.66 9.64 -4.58
C TRP A 190 23.26 10.46 -5.79
N THR A 191 23.92 10.19 -6.92
CA THR A 191 23.58 10.84 -8.19
C THR A 191 22.90 9.82 -9.08
N TYR A 192 21.80 10.23 -9.71
CA TYR A 192 21.19 9.45 -10.78
C TYR A 192 22.14 9.54 -11.97
N GLY A 193 22.94 8.49 -12.16
CA GLY A 193 23.85 8.39 -13.29
C GLY A 193 23.06 8.46 -14.58
N LYS A 194 23.06 9.62 -15.24
CA LYS A 194 22.67 9.71 -16.65
C LYS A 194 23.76 9.17 -17.57
N GLU A 195 24.97 8.94 -17.05
CA GLU A 195 26.08 8.36 -17.81
C GLU A 195 26.36 6.91 -17.35
N PRO A 196 26.53 5.98 -18.31
CA PRO A 196 26.91 4.60 -18.00
C PRO A 196 28.30 4.56 -17.34
N PRO A 197 28.59 3.54 -16.51
CA PRO A 197 29.92 3.36 -15.96
C PRO A 197 30.95 3.27 -17.09
N PRO A 198 32.14 3.91 -16.97
CA PRO A 198 33.19 3.70 -17.95
C PRO A 198 33.54 2.21 -17.98
N GLU A 199 33.41 1.59 -19.14
CA GLU A 199 33.90 0.22 -19.39
C GLU A 199 35.40 0.21 -19.09
N SER A 200 35.79 -0.57 -18.08
CA SER A 200 37.19 -0.82 -17.70
C SER A 200 37.78 -1.99 -18.47
#